data_AF-A0A7D5GGK3-F1
#
_entry.id   AF-A0A7D5GGK3-F1
#
_cell.length_a   1.000
_cell.length_b   1.000
_cell.length_c   1.000
_cell.angle_alpha   90.00
_cell.angle_beta   90.00
_cell.angle_gamma   90.00
#
_symmetry.space_group_name_H-M   'P 1'
#
loop_
_entity.id
_entity.type
_entity.pdbx_description
1 polymer ?
#
loop_
_entity_poly.entity_id
_entity_poly.type
_entity_poly.pdbx_seq_one_letter_code
_entity_poly.pdbx_strand_id
1 'polypeptide(L)' 'MAADGASAWLARRSSGTLLLLAGGTLGLVGFSLIRAGGTDPDSLLAYVGGALLLLGQLAAIV' A
#
# COMPACT_ATOMS: atom_id res chain seq x y z
N MET A 1 8.06 -13.50 -17.52
CA MET A 1 8.04 -14.84 -16.92
C MET A 1 7.59 -14.85 -15.45
N ALA A 2 8.28 -14.21 -14.49
CA ALA A 2 7.83 -14.21 -13.09
C ALA A 2 6.55 -13.38 -12.85
N ALA A 3 6.44 -12.22 -13.53
CA ALA A 3 5.26 -11.35 -13.44
C ALA A 3 3.97 -12.03 -13.95
N ASP A 4 4.08 -12.87 -14.99
CA ASP A 4 2.94 -13.60 -15.57
C ASP A 4 2.40 -14.68 -14.61
N GLY A 5 3.29 -15.33 -13.86
CA GLY A 5 2.91 -16.28 -12.81
C GLY A 5 2.24 -15.61 -11.61
N ALA A 6 2.76 -14.43 -11.21
CA ALA A 6 2.19 -13.65 -10.10
C ALA A 6 0.79 -13.10 -10.45
N SER A 7 0.61 -12.55 -11.65
CA SER A 7 -0.69 -12.06 -12.12
C SER A 7 -1.72 -13.18 -12.25
N ALA A 8 -1.32 -14.34 -12.78
CA ALA A 8 -2.19 -15.51 -12.83
C ALA A 8 -2.55 -16.06 -11.44
N TRP A 9 -1.66 -15.95 -10.46
CA TRP A 9 -1.96 -16.32 -9.08
C TRP A 9 -2.92 -15.32 -8.42
N LEU A 10 -2.73 -14.02 -8.63
CA LEU A 10 -3.61 -12.95 -8.13
C LEU A 10 -5.01 -13.06 -8.74
N ALA A 11 -5.11 -13.36 -10.04
CA ALA A 11 -6.38 -13.51 -10.74
C ALA A 11 -7.28 -14.63 -10.17
N ARG A 12 -6.71 -15.58 -9.42
CA ARG A 12 -7.44 -16.67 -8.75
C ARG A 12 -7.81 -16.37 -7.30
N ARG A 13 -7.51 -15.17 -6.79
CA ARG A 13 -7.79 -14.78 -5.39
C ARG A 13 -9.16 -14.11 -5.28
N SER A 14 -9.74 -14.19 -4.10
CA SER A 14 -10.97 -13.46 -3.79
C SER A 14 -10.69 -11.96 -3.73
N SER A 15 -11.71 -11.15 -3.99
CA SER A 15 -11.63 -9.69 -3.89
C SER A 15 -11.12 -9.23 -2.52
N GLY A 16 -11.55 -9.88 -1.43
CA GLY A 16 -11.06 -9.58 -0.07
C GLY A 16 -9.57 -9.86 0.12
N THR A 17 -9.04 -10.98 -0.41
CA THR A 17 -7.60 -11.23 -0.38
C THR A 17 -6.82 -10.21 -1.20
N LEU A 18 -7.34 -9.79 -2.35
CA LEU A 18 -6.71 -8.76 -3.17
C LEU A 18 -6.71 -7.38 -2.47
N LEU A 19 -7.80 -7.03 -1.77
CA LEU A 19 -7.89 -5.82 -0.96
C LEU A 19 -6.89 -5.83 0.20
N LEU A 20 -6.74 -6.96 0.91
CA LEU A 20 -5.74 -7.08 1.98
C LEU A 20 -4.30 -6.95 1.47
N LEU A 21 -3.99 -7.56 0.32
CA LEU A 21 -2.65 -7.45 -0.29
C LEU A 21 -2.37 -6.03 -0.80
N ALA A 22 -3.32 -5.41 -1.49
CA ALA A 22 -3.21 -4.02 -1.92
C ALA A 22 -3.09 -3.08 -0.71
N GLY A 23 -3.92 -3.28 0.31
CA GLY A 23 -3.93 -2.49 1.54
C GLY A 23 -2.61 -2.58 2.30
N GLY A 24 -2.08 -3.79 2.48
CA GLY A 24 -0.78 -4.01 3.11
C GLY A 24 0.36 -3.37 2.33
N THR A 25 0.32 -3.43 0.99
CA THR A 25 1.33 -2.80 0.12
C THR A 25 1.28 -1.28 0.26
N LEU A 26 0.09 -0.69 0.21
CA LEU A 26 -0.11 0.76 0.39
C LEU A 26 0.34 1.22 1.79
N GLY A 27 0.05 0.43 2.83
CA GLY A 27 0.51 0.69 4.20
C GLY A 27 2.03 0.71 4.33
N LEU A 28 2.72 -0.27 3.75
CA LEU A 28 4.18 -0.35 3.77
C LEU A 28 4.85 0.79 2.99
N VAL A 29 4.33 1.09 1.79
CA VAL A 29 4.82 2.22 0.99
C VAL A 29 4.57 3.54 1.72
N GLY A 30 3.37 3.72 2.26
CA GLY A 30 2.98 4.91 3.00
C GLY A 30 3.89 5.16 4.20
N PHE A 31 4.12 4.13 5.03
CA PHE A 31 5.05 4.20 6.15
C PHE A 31 6.49 4.55 5.71
N SER A 32 6.96 3.95 4.62
CA SER A 32 8.31 4.20 4.11
C SER A 32 8.48 5.65 3.64
N LEU A 33 7.47 6.22 3.00
CA LEU A 33 7.47 7.62 2.57
C LEU A 33 7.39 8.59 3.75
N ILE A 34 6.57 8.30 4.76
CA ILE A 34 6.55 9.08 6.02
C ILE A 34 7.92 9.06 6.67
N ARG A 35 8.55 7.89 6.76
CA ARG A 35 9.90 7.76 7.33
C ARG A 35 10.95 8.54 6.53
N ALA A 36 10.83 8.57 5.20
CA ALA A 36 11.73 9.33 4.34
C ALA A 36 11.53 10.85 4.44
N GLY A 37 10.29 11.31 4.62
CA GLY A 37 9.96 12.74 4.75
C GLY A 37 9.93 13.29 6.18
N GLY A 38 9.99 12.42 7.19
CA GLY A 38 9.63 12.74 8.59
C GLY A 38 10.55 13.69 9.34
N THR A 39 11.63 14.17 8.73
CA THR A 39 12.48 15.23 9.29
C THR A 39 12.04 16.63 8.88
N ASP A 40 11.15 16.76 7.89
CA ASP A 40 10.67 18.03 7.35
C ASP A 40 9.14 18.14 7.56
N PRO A 41 8.67 19.12 8.35
CA PRO A 41 7.24 19.30 8.63
C PRO A 41 6.41 19.64 7.39
N ASP A 42 7.02 20.20 6.34
CA ASP A 42 6.35 20.57 5.08
C ASP A 42 6.55 19.52 3.98
N SER A 43 7.07 18.33 4.33
CA SER A 43 7.41 17.30 3.35
C SER A 43 6.17 16.74 2.64
N LEU A 44 6.06 17.02 1.33
CA LEU A 44 5.06 16.40 0.45
C LEU A 44 5.10 14.86 0.53
N LEU A 45 6.29 14.27 0.70
CA LEU A 45 6.46 12.82 0.82
C LEU A 45 5.80 12.27 2.08
N ALA A 46 5.87 13.00 3.20
CA ALA A 46 5.20 12.60 4.42
C ALA A 46 3.67 12.67 4.28
N TYR A 47 3.16 13.70 3.59
CA TYR A 47 1.73 13.80 3.28
C TYR A 47 1.23 12.69 2.36
N VAL A 48 1.93 12.42 1.25
CA VAL A 48 1.60 11.33 0.33
C VAL A 48 1.70 9.99 1.05
N GLY A 49 2.73 9.81 1.88
CA GLY A 49 2.91 8.62 2.70
C GLY A 49 1.76 8.40 3.68
N GLY A 50 1.32 9.46 4.36
CA GLY A 50 0.15 9.45 5.24
C GLY A 50 -1.14 9.06 4.50
N ALA A 51 -1.37 9.62 3.30
CA ALA A 51 -2.53 9.29 2.49
C ALA A 51 -2.53 7.81 2.06
N LEU A 52 -1.38 7.29 1.60
CA LEU A 52 -1.24 5.88 1.22
C LEU A 52 -1.42 4.94 2.42
N LEU A 53 -0.93 5.34 3.60
CA LEU A 53 -1.10 4.56 4.81
C LEU A 53 -2.58 4.50 5.25
N LEU A 54 -3.31 5.60 5.15
CA LEU A 54 -4.75 5.64 5.43
C LEU A 54 -5.55 4.80 4.42
N LEU A 55 -5.27 4.93 3.13
CA LEU A 55 -5.90 4.10 2.09
C LEU A 55 -5.61 2.61 2.30
N GLY A 56 -4.38 2.28 2.71
CA GLY A 56 -3.97 0.93 3.02
C GLY A 56 -4.75 0.31 4.18
N GLN A 57 -5.00 1.10 5.24
CA GLN A 57 -5.80 0.66 6.37
C GLN A 57 -7.28 0.54 6.03
N LEU A 58 -7.85 1.46 5.26
CA LEU A 58 -9.25 1.38 4.82
C LEU A 58 -9.51 0.09 4.04
N ALA A 59 -8.59 -0.31 3.16
CA ALA A 59 -8.68 -1.57 2.43
C ALA A 59 -8.60 -2.82 3.32
N ALA A 60 -8.17 -2.70 4.59
CA ALA A 60 -8.10 -3.81 5.54
C ALA A 60 -9.36 -3.97 6.40
N ILE A 61 -10.27 -2.98 6.39
CA ILE A 61 -11.47 -2.95 7.24
C ILE A 61 -12.76 -3.15 6.40
N VAL A 62 -12.65 -3.06 5.07
CA VAL A 62 -13.72 -3.31 4.09
C VAL A 62 -13.66 -4.75 3.59
#